data_AF-A0A1A8GC06-F1
#
_entry.id   AF-A0A1A8GC06-F1
#
_cell.length_a   1.000
_cell.length_b   1.000
_cell.length_c   1.000
_cell.angle_alpha   90.00
_cell.angle_beta   90.00
_cell.angle_gamma   90.00
#
_symmetry.space_group_name_H-M   'P 1'
#
loop_
_entity.id
_entity.type
_entity.pdbx_description
1 polymer ?
#
loop_
_entity_poly.entity_id
_entity_poly.type
_entity_poly.pdbx_seq_one_letter_code
_entity_poly.pdbx_strand_id
1 'polypeptide(L)'
;HKRGRARDTRGEFDWGGCSDNINYGIKFAKAFIDAKERTVRDARALMNLHNNRCGRTAVKRFMKLECKCHGVSGSCTLRTCWMAMADFRKTG
;
A
#
# COMPACT_ATOMS: atom_id res chain seq x y z
N HIS A 1 3.05 12.99 -3.13
CA HIS A 1 2.44 13.17 -1.79
C HIS A 1 1.05 13.75 -1.96
N LYS A 2 0.03 13.12 -1.35
CA LYS A 2 -1.32 13.68 -1.31
C LYS A 2 -1.35 14.80 -0.28
N ARG A 3 -2.08 15.89 -0.57
CA ARG A 3 -2.19 17.10 0.25
C ARG A 3 -3.61 17.66 0.13
N GLY A 4 -4.04 18.45 1.11
CA GLY A 4 -5.36 19.09 1.12
C GLY A 4 -6.48 18.18 1.65
N ARG A 5 -7.74 18.60 1.43
CA ARG A 5 -8.94 17.89 1.89
C ARG A 5 -9.40 16.81 0.92
N ALA A 6 -10.01 15.77 1.47
CA ALA A 6 -10.71 14.72 0.73
C ALA A 6 -11.90 14.20 1.54
N ARG A 7 -12.71 13.31 0.96
CA ARG A 7 -13.93 12.77 1.56
C ARG A 7 -13.97 11.25 1.42
N ASP A 8 -14.38 10.56 2.47
CA ASP A 8 -14.76 9.14 2.46
C ASP A 8 -16.21 8.98 3.00
N THR A 9 -16.64 7.74 3.25
CA THR A 9 -17.97 7.43 3.80
C THR A 9 -18.21 7.98 5.22
N ARG A 10 -17.17 8.33 5.97
CA ARG A 10 -17.21 8.94 7.31
C ARG A 10 -17.13 10.46 7.28
N GLY A 11 -17.11 11.10 6.10
CA GLY A 11 -17.10 12.55 5.95
C GLY A 11 -15.78 13.11 5.41
N GLU A 12 -15.53 14.40 5.63
CA GLU A 12 -14.28 15.05 5.21
C GLU A 12 -13.09 14.65 6.09
N PHE A 13 -11.89 14.78 5.53
CA PHE A 13 -10.61 14.63 6.24
C PHE A 13 -9.51 15.40 5.50
N ASP A 14 -8.45 15.74 6.23
CA ASP A 14 -7.23 16.29 5.65
C ASP A 14 -6.20 15.18 5.36
N TRP A 15 -5.54 15.23 4.22
CA TRP A 15 -4.35 14.41 3.97
C TRP A 15 -3.20 14.89 4.85
N GLY A 16 -2.58 13.98 5.59
CA GLY A 16 -1.40 14.27 6.40
C GLY A 16 -0.68 12.99 6.82
N GLY A 17 0.14 13.09 7.87
CA GLY A 17 0.94 11.95 8.34
C GLY A 17 1.98 11.47 7.33
N CYS A 18 2.46 10.23 7.52
CA CYS A 18 3.40 9.57 6.63
C CYS A 18 2.69 8.43 5.89
N SER A 19 2.38 8.62 4.61
CA SER A 19 1.82 7.53 3.78
C SER A 19 2.93 6.58 3.35
N ASP A 20 2.69 5.28 3.48
CA ASP A 20 3.64 4.25 3.08
C ASP A 20 3.93 4.32 1.58
N ASN A 21 5.22 4.31 1.22
CA ASN A 21 5.66 4.39 -0.17
C ASN A 21 5.61 3.01 -0.85
N ILE A 22 4.40 2.50 -1.06
CA ILE A 22 4.18 1.18 -1.66
C ILE A 22 4.78 1.05 -3.07
N ASN A 23 4.82 2.14 -3.84
CA ASN A 23 5.40 2.12 -5.18
C ASN A 23 6.91 1.87 -5.13
N TYR A 24 7.61 2.48 -4.17
CA TYR A 24 9.02 2.19 -3.94
C TYR A 24 9.22 0.73 -3.52
N GLY A 25 8.45 0.24 -2.54
CA GLY A 25 8.52 -1.15 -2.09
C GLY A 25 8.32 -2.16 -3.22
N ILE A 26 7.33 -1.95 -4.09
CA ILE A 26 7.08 -2.79 -5.27
C ILE A 26 8.24 -2.71 -6.27
N LYS A 27 8.79 -1.52 -6.52
CA LYS A 27 9.93 -1.34 -7.44
C LYS A 27 11.16 -2.09 -6.94
N PHE A 28 11.48 -1.96 -5.66
CA PHE A 28 12.58 -2.67 -5.02
C PHE A 28 12.37 -4.19 -5.08
N ALA A 29 11.22 -4.68 -4.64
CA ALA A 29 10.90 -6.11 -4.65
C ALA A 29 10.95 -6.70 -6.07
N LYS A 30 10.50 -5.94 -7.09
CA LYS A 30 10.64 -6.33 -8.49
C LYS A 30 12.10 -6.41 -8.92
N ALA A 31 12.91 -5.42 -8.59
CA ALA A 31 14.33 -5.41 -8.97
C ALA A 31 15.12 -6.54 -8.31
N PHE A 32 14.84 -6.83 -7.04
CA PHE A 32 15.57 -7.82 -6.25
C PHE A 32 15.08 -9.25 -6.49
N ILE A 33 13.78 -9.52 -6.31
CA ILE A 33 13.23 -10.88 -6.37
C ILE A 33 13.22 -11.42 -7.81
N ASP A 34 12.89 -10.58 -8.80
CA ASP A 34 12.84 -11.01 -10.20
C ASP A 34 14.25 -11.12 -10.83
N ALA A 35 15.33 -10.69 -10.15
CA ALA A 35 16.69 -10.71 -10.72
C ALA A 35 17.14 -12.11 -11.12
N LYS A 36 16.88 -13.12 -10.26
CA LYS A 36 17.24 -14.51 -10.50
C LYS A 36 16.45 -15.11 -11.67
N GLU A 37 15.16 -14.83 -11.74
CA GLU A 37 14.27 -15.37 -12.79
C GLU A 37 14.49 -14.73 -14.16
N ARG A 38 15.30 -13.66 -14.25
CA ARG A 38 15.65 -13.01 -15.51
C ARG A 38 16.88 -13.61 -16.20
N THR A 39 17.71 -14.37 -15.47
CA THR A 39 18.90 -15.01 -16.04
C THR A 39 18.55 -16.31 -16.77
N VAL A 40 17.43 -16.94 -16.42
CA VAL A 40 16.91 -18.17 -17.03
C VAL A 40 15.55 -17.86 -17.68
N ARG A 41 15.25 -18.46 -18.84
CA ARG A 41 14.01 -18.22 -19.60
C ARG A 41 13.18 -19.49 -19.80
N ASP A 42 13.13 -20.34 -18.79
CA ASP A 42 12.33 -21.57 -18.82
C ASP A 42 10.88 -21.34 -18.34
N ALA A 43 10.03 -22.35 -18.49
CA ALA A 43 8.62 -22.26 -18.08
C ALA A 43 8.46 -21.97 -16.58
N ARG A 44 9.39 -22.48 -15.76
CA ARG A 44 9.40 -22.24 -14.31
C ARG A 44 9.70 -20.78 -14.00
N ALA A 45 10.68 -20.16 -14.67
CA ALA A 45 11.01 -18.75 -14.50
C ALA A 45 9.82 -17.85 -14.86
N LEU A 46 9.09 -18.17 -15.94
CA LEU A 46 7.88 -17.43 -16.32
C LEU A 46 6.78 -17.55 -15.25
N MET A 47 6.58 -18.74 -14.70
CA MET A 47 5.63 -18.96 -13.60
C MET A 47 6.05 -18.19 -12.33
N ASN A 48 7.34 -18.22 -11.98
CA ASN A 48 7.87 -17.49 -10.82
C ASN A 48 7.68 -15.98 -10.98
N LEU A 49 8.00 -15.41 -12.15
CA LEU A 49 7.77 -13.99 -12.45
C LEU A 49 6.29 -13.61 -12.32
N HIS A 50 5.39 -14.49 -12.78
CA HIS A 50 3.96 -14.31 -12.61
C HIS A 50 3.56 -14.30 -11.12
N ASN A 51 3.97 -15.31 -10.36
CA ASN A 51 3.66 -15.44 -8.94
C ASN A 51 4.21 -14.26 -8.12
N ASN A 52 5.46 -13.85 -8.39
CA ASN A 52 6.08 -12.69 -7.76
C ASN A 52 5.30 -11.40 -8.05
N ARG A 53 4.79 -11.23 -9.29
CA ARG A 53 3.91 -10.12 -9.64
C ARG A 53 2.60 -10.17 -8.85
N CYS A 54 1.97 -11.34 -8.76
CA CYS A 54 0.74 -11.52 -7.99
C CYS A 54 0.94 -11.15 -6.52
N GLY A 55 2.03 -11.58 -5.89
CA GLY A 55 2.36 -11.21 -4.50
C GLY A 55 2.49 -9.69 -4.30
N ARG A 56 3.23 -9.01 -5.18
CA ARG A 56 3.35 -7.52 -5.13
C ARG A 56 2.01 -6.82 -5.35
N THR A 57 1.15 -7.36 -6.23
CA THR A 57 -0.19 -6.83 -6.46
C THR A 57 -1.10 -7.06 -5.26
N ALA A 58 -1.00 -8.20 -4.58
CA ALA A 58 -1.76 -8.49 -3.37
C ALA A 58 -1.45 -7.46 -2.25
N VAL A 59 -0.18 -7.21 -1.95
CA VAL A 59 0.23 -6.18 -0.97
C VAL A 59 -0.36 -4.81 -1.35
N LYS A 60 -0.28 -4.42 -2.63
CA LYS A 60 -0.83 -3.14 -3.11
C LYS A 60 -2.35 -3.04 -2.92
N ARG A 61 -3.06 -4.15 -3.15
CA ARG A 61 -4.53 -4.23 -3.05
C ARG A 61 -5.02 -3.99 -1.63
N PHE A 62 -4.27 -4.41 -0.63
CA PHE A 62 -4.65 -4.27 0.78
C PHE A 62 -4.18 -2.96 1.44
N MET A 63 -3.64 -2.01 0.66
CA MET A 63 -3.44 -0.65 1.14
C MET A 63 -4.77 -0.07 1.66
N LYS A 64 -4.74 0.55 2.83
CA LYS A 64 -5.92 1.10 3.51
C LYS A 64 -5.73 2.58 3.83
N LEU A 65 -6.83 3.29 3.90
CA LEU A 65 -6.85 4.65 4.43
C LEU A 65 -6.94 4.57 5.95
N GLU A 66 -5.87 4.93 6.63
CA GLU A 66 -5.84 5.05 8.09
C GLU A 66 -6.06 6.49 8.50
N CYS A 67 -6.77 6.70 9.61
CA CYS A 67 -7.14 8.03 10.06
C CYS A 67 -6.97 8.19 11.57
N LYS A 68 -6.51 9.37 12.00
CA LYS A 68 -6.50 9.78 13.41
C LYS A 68 -7.53 10.87 13.66
N CYS A 69 -8.48 10.59 14.53
CA CYS A 69 -9.47 11.56 15.00
C CYS A 69 -8.89 12.43 16.10
N HIS A 70 -9.17 13.73 16.04
CA HIS A 70 -8.64 14.71 16.98
C HIS A 70 -9.54 15.96 17.06
N GLY A 71 -10.85 15.80 16.86
CA GLY A 71 -11.84 16.82 17.16
C GLY A 71 -12.05 16.99 18.67
N VAL A 72 -12.86 17.98 19.05
CA VAL A 72 -13.21 18.26 20.44
C VAL A 72 -13.73 16.98 21.11
N SER A 73 -13.25 16.70 22.32
CA SER A 73 -13.56 15.50 23.10
C SER A 73 -13.27 14.17 22.37
N GLY A 74 -12.31 14.16 21.43
CA GLY A 74 -11.93 12.96 20.68
C GLY A 74 -12.88 12.62 19.53
N SER A 75 -13.79 13.52 19.17
CA SER A 75 -14.69 13.33 18.03
C SER A 75 -13.92 13.22 16.70
N CYS A 76 -14.51 12.50 15.74
CA CYS A 76 -13.95 12.33 14.39
C CYS A 76 -14.45 13.40 13.39
N THR A 77 -15.05 14.49 13.87
CA THR A 77 -15.43 15.65 13.03
C THR A 77 -14.21 16.30 12.38
N LEU A 78 -13.07 16.26 13.08
CA LEU A 78 -11.75 16.59 12.55
C LEU A 78 -10.86 15.34 12.60
N ARG A 79 -10.30 14.98 11.45
CA ARG A 79 -9.38 13.84 11.33
C ARG A 79 -8.40 14.03 10.18
N THR A 80 -7.23 13.44 10.36
CA THR A 80 -6.17 13.40 9.34
C THR A 80 -5.98 11.96 8.92
N CYS A 81 -5.85 11.72 7.61
CA CYS A 81 -5.68 10.37 7.08
C CYS A 81 -4.44 10.23 6.19
N TRP A 82 -3.93 8.99 6.10
CA TRP A 82 -2.80 8.59 5.27
C TRP A 82 -3.03 7.19 4.67
N MET A 83 -2.32 6.88 3.59
CA MET A 83 -2.33 5.52 3.05
C MET A 83 -1.34 4.66 3.83
N ALA A 84 -1.82 3.58 4.45
CA ALA A 84 -1.02 2.63 5.19
C ALA A 84 -1.14 1.23 4.60
N MET A 85 -0.11 0.41 4.78
CA MET A 85 -0.20 -1.02 4.53
C MET A 85 -1.17 -1.67 5.54
N ALA A 86 -1.91 -2.69 5.11
CA ALA A 86 -2.62 -3.56 6.02
C ALA A 86 -1.65 -4.41 6.86
N ASP A 87 -2.18 -4.99 7.94
CA ASP A 87 -1.52 -6.11 8.60
C ASP A 87 -1.21 -7.19 7.56
N PHE A 88 0.00 -7.74 7.61
CA PHE A 88 0.46 -8.72 6.63
C PHE A 88 -0.42 -9.97 6.60
N ARG A 89 -1.08 -10.33 7.72
CA ARG A 89 -2.07 -11.42 7.79
C ARG A 89 -3.24 -11.28 6.82
N LYS A 90 -3.56 -10.05 6.39
CA LYS A 90 -4.59 -9.83 5.35
C LYS A 90 -4.08 -10.16 3.95
N THR A 91 -2.76 -10.14 3.76
CA THR A 91 -2.12 -10.49 2.49
C THR A 91 -1.81 -11.99 2.42
N GLY A 92 -1.39 -12.61 3.52
CA GLY A 92 -1.05 -14.04 3.59
C GLY A 92 -0.87 -14.55 5.02
#